data_AF-B7TW51-F1
#
_entry.id   AF-B7TW51-F1
#
_cell.length_a   1.000
_cell.length_b   1.000
_cell.length_c   1.000
_cell.angle_alpha   90.00
_cell.angle_beta   90.00
_cell.angle_gamma   90.00
#
_symmetry.space_group_name_H-M   'P 1'
#
loop_
_entity.id
_entity.type
_entity.pdbx_description
1 polymer ?
#
loop_
_entity_poly.entity_id
_entity_poly.type
_entity_poly.pdbx_seq_one_letter_code
_entity_poly.pdbx_strand_id
1 'polypeptide(L)'
;TSKSQDVQSINLFNYKKVSKDTFQDVTHVLVSIPPDGDDVLERYGHYLQNIKWLGYLSTTSVYGDHAGNWVTEESETKPVESRGKSRLKSEKKWLNSKLPVHVFRLAGIYGPGRNVLVDLQVNKARNVRKEGRLFS
;
A
#
# COMPACT_ATOMS: atom_id res chain seq x y z
N THR A 1 -15.61 -4.71 17.20
CA THR A 1 -16.49 -5.83 16.81
C THR A 1 -16.21 -6.25 15.39
N SER A 2 -15.37 -7.28 15.24
CA SER A 2 -15.44 -8.25 14.14
C SER A 2 -14.73 -9.48 14.69
N LYS A 3 -15.53 -10.41 15.21
CA LYS A 3 -15.04 -11.74 15.59
C LYS A 3 -14.51 -12.38 14.31
N SER A 4 -13.35 -13.00 14.38
CA SER A 4 -12.80 -13.86 13.33
C SER A 4 -13.87 -14.89 12.94
N GLN A 5 -14.59 -14.62 11.85
CA GLN A 5 -15.27 -15.67 11.12
C GLN A 5 -14.17 -16.52 10.50
N ASP A 6 -14.25 -17.85 10.67
CA ASP A 6 -13.41 -18.79 9.94
C ASP A 6 -13.59 -18.53 8.44
N VAL A 7 -12.64 -17.83 7.84
CA VAL A 7 -12.66 -17.55 6.41
C VAL A 7 -12.16 -18.81 5.71
N GLN A 8 -13.10 -19.70 5.36
CA GLN A 8 -12.85 -20.99 4.71
C GLN A 8 -12.19 -20.87 3.31
N SER A 9 -12.02 -19.65 2.79
CA SER A 9 -11.43 -19.37 1.48
C SER A 9 -10.03 -18.76 1.53
N ILE A 10 -9.33 -18.82 2.67
CA ILE A 10 -7.95 -18.33 2.80
C ILE A 10 -6.99 -19.51 2.77
N ASN A 11 -6.22 -19.62 1.69
CA ASN A 11 -5.09 -20.53 1.59
C ASN A 11 -3.81 -19.78 1.96
N LEU A 12 -3.23 -20.13 3.10
CA LEU A 12 -1.92 -19.63 3.51
C LEU A 12 -0.83 -20.54 2.95
N PHE A 13 0.24 -19.94 2.44
CA PHE A 13 1.39 -20.68 1.94
C PHE A 13 2.69 -20.09 2.50
N ASN A 14 3.77 -20.87 2.44
CA ASN A 14 5.08 -20.44 2.89
C ASN A 14 5.72 -19.52 1.85
N TYR A 15 5.87 -18.24 2.18
CA TYR A 15 6.49 -17.24 1.30
C TYR A 15 7.93 -17.55 0.87
N LYS A 16 8.65 -18.45 1.56
CA LYS A 16 9.99 -18.87 1.15
C LYS A 16 10.00 -20.15 0.31
N LYS A 17 8.87 -20.86 0.24
CA LYS A 17 8.73 -22.16 -0.43
C LYS A 17 7.38 -22.22 -1.13
N VAL A 18 7.36 -21.77 -2.38
CA VAL A 18 6.15 -21.70 -3.20
C VAL A 18 6.19 -22.82 -4.24
N SER A 19 5.11 -23.61 -4.31
CA SER A 19 4.96 -24.62 -5.37
C SER A 19 4.61 -23.94 -6.69
N LYS A 20 4.93 -24.57 -7.82
CA LYS A 20 4.58 -24.03 -9.15
C LYS A 20 3.08 -23.78 -9.30
N ASP A 21 2.26 -24.60 -8.64
CA ASP A 21 0.80 -24.58 -8.79
C ASP A 21 0.13 -23.51 -7.91
N THR A 22 0.88 -22.89 -6.97
CA THR A 22 0.32 -21.90 -6.02
C THR A 22 -0.39 -20.74 -6.71
N PHE A 23 0.08 -20.33 -7.89
CA PHE A 23 -0.45 -19.19 -8.63
C PHE A 23 -1.20 -19.57 -9.91
N GLN A 24 -1.41 -20.87 -10.18
CA GLN A 24 -1.90 -21.34 -11.48
C GLN A 24 -3.26 -20.76 -11.87
N ASP A 25 -4.18 -20.66 -10.91
CA ASP A 25 -5.55 -20.15 -11.12
C ASP A 25 -5.73 -18.70 -10.65
N VAL A 26 -4.63 -18.02 -10.31
CA VAL A 26 -4.70 -16.63 -9.83
C VAL A 26 -4.97 -15.70 -10.99
N THR A 27 -6.09 -14.99 -10.92
CA THR A 27 -6.48 -14.00 -11.93
C THR A 27 -6.32 -12.56 -11.44
N HIS A 28 -6.35 -12.33 -10.13
CA HIS A 28 -6.30 -11.00 -9.51
C HIS A 28 -5.31 -11.03 -8.35
N VAL A 29 -4.43 -10.03 -8.30
CA VAL A 29 -3.40 -9.90 -7.26
C VAL A 29 -3.54 -8.56 -6.56
N LEU A 30 -3.50 -8.57 -5.23
CA LEU A 30 -3.43 -7.36 -4.42
C LEU A 30 -2.12 -7.35 -3.63
N VAL A 31 -1.29 -6.33 -3.86
CA VAL A 31 -0.05 -6.10 -3.14
C VAL A 31 -0.27 -4.98 -2.12
N SER A 32 -0.33 -5.39 -0.85
CA SER A 32 -0.47 -4.50 0.32
C SER A 32 0.82 -4.37 1.15
N ILE A 33 1.93 -4.86 0.61
CA ILE A 33 3.22 -4.96 1.29
C ILE A 33 3.83 -3.55 1.45
N PRO A 34 4.42 -3.22 2.61
CA PRO A 34 5.24 -2.03 2.77
C PRO A 34 6.39 -1.98 1.74
N PRO A 35 6.90 -0.79 1.37
CA PRO A 35 7.95 -0.69 0.37
C PRO A 35 9.28 -1.28 0.87
N ASP A 36 9.44 -1.33 2.20
CA ASP A 36 10.54 -2.02 2.87
C ASP A 36 10.18 -3.51 3.01
N GLY A 37 10.82 -4.35 2.20
CA GLY A 37 10.60 -5.80 2.19
C GLY A 37 9.77 -6.35 1.01
N ASP A 38 9.38 -5.53 0.05
CA ASP A 38 8.67 -6.00 -1.15
C ASP A 38 9.64 -6.55 -2.21
N ASP A 39 9.86 -7.88 -2.18
CA ASP A 39 10.60 -8.66 -3.19
C ASP A 39 9.68 -9.52 -4.08
N VAL A 40 8.36 -9.30 -4.05
CA VAL A 40 7.37 -10.16 -4.73
C VAL A 40 7.60 -10.17 -6.23
N LEU A 41 7.83 -8.99 -6.82
CA LEU A 41 8.03 -8.89 -8.26
C LEU A 41 9.27 -9.67 -8.72
N GLU A 42 10.38 -9.56 -7.99
CA GLU A 42 11.63 -10.26 -8.30
C GLU A 42 11.51 -11.77 -8.10
N ARG A 43 10.79 -12.19 -7.06
CA ARG A 43 10.69 -13.60 -6.67
C ARG A 43 9.62 -14.35 -7.45
N TYR A 44 8.50 -13.69 -7.75
CA TYR A 44 7.29 -14.33 -8.24
C TYR A 44 6.68 -13.67 -9.48
N GLY A 45 7.25 -12.59 -9.99
CA GLY A 45 6.70 -11.88 -11.16
C GLY A 45 6.47 -12.78 -12.38
N HIS A 46 7.32 -13.80 -12.60
CA HIS A 46 7.16 -14.74 -13.70
C HIS A 46 5.95 -15.67 -13.57
N TYR A 47 5.43 -15.90 -12.36
CA TYR A 47 4.17 -16.63 -12.16
C TYR A 47 2.94 -15.76 -12.42
N LEU A 48 3.11 -14.44 -12.43
CA LEU A 48 2.00 -13.49 -12.52
C LEU A 48 1.72 -13.03 -13.96
N GLN A 49 2.34 -13.64 -14.98
CA GLN A 49 2.27 -13.15 -16.36
C GLN A 49 0.87 -13.22 -16.98
N ASN A 50 0.01 -14.12 -16.51
CA ASN A 50 -1.34 -14.35 -17.06
C ASN A 50 -2.48 -13.76 -16.20
N ILE A 51 -2.16 -12.95 -15.19
CA ILE A 51 -3.19 -12.31 -14.36
C ILE A 51 -3.96 -11.27 -15.18
N LYS A 52 -5.23 -11.07 -14.81
CA LYS A 52 -6.11 -10.07 -15.42
C LYS A 52 -5.96 -8.70 -14.77
N TRP A 53 -5.54 -8.66 -13.51
CA TRP A 53 -5.47 -7.43 -12.73
C TRP A 53 -4.47 -7.52 -11.58
N LEU A 54 -3.75 -6.42 -11.34
CA LEU A 54 -2.90 -6.25 -10.16
C LEU A 54 -3.20 -4.91 -9.50
N GLY A 55 -3.55 -4.91 -8.22
CA GLY A 55 -3.66 -3.71 -7.39
C GLY A 55 -2.44 -3.53 -6.50
N TYR A 56 -1.84 -2.34 -6.52
CA TYR A 56 -0.79 -1.95 -5.59
C TYR A 56 -1.28 -0.84 -4.66
N LEU A 57 -1.23 -1.08 -3.34
CA LEU A 57 -1.63 -0.10 -2.34
C LEU A 57 -0.48 0.86 -2.03
N SER A 58 -0.60 2.08 -2.57
CA SER A 58 0.31 3.21 -2.34
C SER A 58 -0.26 4.15 -1.27
N THR A 59 0.24 5.37 -1.20
CA THR A 59 -0.23 6.41 -0.25
C THR A 59 -0.13 7.81 -0.85
N THR A 60 -0.97 8.73 -0.39
CA THR A 60 -0.91 10.15 -0.78
C THR A 60 0.41 10.84 -0.40
N SER A 61 1.22 10.27 0.50
CA SER A 61 2.53 10.84 0.86
C SER A 61 3.53 10.93 -0.29
N VAL A 62 3.25 10.29 -1.43
CA VAL A 62 4.05 10.40 -2.66
C VAL A 62 3.94 11.77 -3.33
N TYR A 63 2.86 12.52 -3.09
CA TYR A 63 2.70 13.86 -3.67
C TYR A 63 3.66 14.86 -3.02
N GLY A 64 3.93 14.73 -1.73
CA GLY A 64 4.72 15.68 -0.98
C GLY A 64 3.91 16.88 -0.48
N ASP A 65 4.59 18.00 -0.24
CA ASP A 65 3.95 19.24 0.18
C ASP A 65 3.59 20.07 -1.06
N HIS A 66 2.30 20.37 -1.21
CA HIS A 66 1.75 21.23 -2.27
C HIS A 66 1.23 22.56 -1.70
N ALA A 67 1.66 22.96 -0.49
CA ALA A 67 1.27 24.19 0.18
C ALA A 67 -0.25 24.37 0.32
N GLY A 68 -0.96 23.26 0.56
CA GLY A 68 -2.43 23.24 0.69
C GLY A 68 -3.21 23.32 -0.62
N ASN A 69 -2.54 23.34 -1.77
CA ASN A 69 -3.22 23.27 -3.07
C ASN A 69 -3.82 21.89 -3.31
N TRP A 70 -4.85 21.86 -4.16
CA TRP A 70 -5.45 20.62 -4.63
C TRP A 70 -4.44 19.80 -5.44
N VAL A 71 -4.48 18.49 -5.24
CA VAL A 71 -3.71 17.51 -6.00
C VAL A 71 -4.65 16.50 -6.65
N THR A 72 -4.24 16.01 -7.80
CA THR A 72 -4.88 14.94 -8.59
C THR A 72 -3.87 13.85 -8.89
N GLU A 73 -4.30 12.76 -9.53
CA GLU A 73 -3.46 11.65 -9.96
C GLU A 73 -2.31 12.09 -10.90
N GLU A 74 -2.55 13.13 -11.71
CA GLU A 74 -1.59 13.73 -12.63
C GLU A 74 -0.62 14.72 -11.96
N SER A 75 -0.88 15.08 -10.70
CA SER A 75 -0.01 16.00 -9.97
C SER A 75 1.37 15.43 -9.75
N GLU A 76 2.38 16.31 -9.75
CA GLU A 76 3.76 15.91 -9.59
C GLU A 76 4.02 15.23 -8.23
N THR A 77 4.78 14.13 -8.25
CA THR A 77 5.13 13.37 -7.05
C THR A 77 6.48 13.83 -6.49
N LYS A 78 6.45 14.66 -5.43
CA LYS A 78 7.63 15.26 -4.79
C LYS A 78 7.76 14.85 -3.30
N PRO A 79 7.90 13.55 -2.96
CA PRO A 79 7.93 13.14 -1.57
C PRO A 79 9.22 13.62 -0.87
N VAL A 80 9.06 14.25 0.29
CA VAL A 80 10.20 14.73 1.11
C VAL A 80 10.66 13.67 2.10
N GLU A 81 9.71 13.03 2.80
CA GLU A 81 10.00 12.01 3.81
C GLU A 81 10.52 10.70 3.19
N SER A 82 11.43 10.02 3.89
CA SER A 82 12.01 8.73 3.47
C SER A 82 10.93 7.70 3.09
N ARG A 83 9.86 7.57 3.88
CA ARG A 83 8.75 6.64 3.60
C ARG A 83 8.04 6.96 2.28
N GLY A 84 7.81 8.23 1.98
CA GLY A 84 7.19 8.66 0.72
C GLY A 84 8.10 8.36 -0.48
N LYS A 85 9.41 8.60 -0.34
CA LYS A 85 10.41 8.28 -1.37
C LYS A 85 10.48 6.77 -1.65
N SER A 86 10.55 5.96 -0.60
CA SER A 86 10.52 4.50 -0.72
C SER A 86 9.24 4.01 -1.37
N ARG A 87 8.09 4.59 -1.01
CA ARG A 87 6.81 4.23 -1.63
C ARG A 87 6.78 4.57 -3.12
N LEU A 88 7.22 5.76 -3.50
CA LEU A 88 7.29 6.18 -4.90
C LEU A 88 8.23 5.29 -5.71
N LYS A 89 9.34 4.83 -5.11
CA LYS A 89 10.24 3.85 -5.74
C LYS A 89 9.52 2.52 -6.01
N SER A 90 8.81 1.97 -5.03
CA SER A 90 8.03 0.74 -5.20
C SER A 90 6.89 0.90 -6.21
N GLU A 91 6.21 2.05 -6.21
CA GLU A 91 5.18 2.36 -7.20
C GLU A 91 5.73 2.31 -8.64
N LYS A 92 6.87 2.97 -8.89
CA LYS A 92 7.56 2.93 -10.18
C LYS A 92 8.00 1.51 -10.55
N LYS A 93 8.49 0.74 -9.59
CA LYS A 93 8.88 -0.67 -9.80
C LYS A 93 7.69 -1.51 -10.29
N TRP A 94 6.52 -1.39 -9.65
CA TRP A 94 5.32 -2.11 -10.06
C TRP A 94 4.81 -1.63 -11.42
N LEU A 95 4.73 -0.32 -11.66
CA LEU A 95 4.31 0.23 -12.95
C LEU A 95 5.21 -0.25 -14.11
N ASN A 96 6.51 -0.43 -13.87
CA ASN A 96 7.46 -0.92 -14.86
C ASN A 96 7.48 -2.44 -15.03
N SER A 97 6.64 -3.20 -14.31
CA SER A 97 6.63 -4.67 -14.32
C SER A 97 6.02 -5.29 -15.59
N LYS A 98 5.36 -4.49 -16.43
CA LYS A 98 4.53 -4.94 -17.58
C LYS A 98 3.29 -5.76 -17.21
N LEU A 99 2.96 -5.87 -15.92
CA LEU A 99 1.72 -6.48 -15.44
C LEU A 99 0.54 -5.48 -15.53
N PRO A 100 -0.73 -5.92 -15.46
CA PRO A 100 -1.91 -5.03 -15.50
C PRO A 100 -2.11 -4.28 -14.17
N VAL A 101 -1.16 -3.40 -13.84
CA VAL A 101 -1.06 -2.72 -12.55
C VAL A 101 -1.99 -1.51 -12.45
N HIS A 102 -2.69 -1.43 -11.32
CA HIS A 102 -3.50 -0.30 -10.88
C HIS A 102 -2.98 0.17 -9.53
N VAL A 103 -2.67 1.46 -9.40
CA VAL A 103 -2.12 2.04 -8.18
C VAL A 103 -3.23 2.74 -7.41
N PHE A 104 -3.36 2.42 -6.13
CA PHE A 104 -4.33 3.06 -5.23
C PHE A 104 -3.56 3.87 -4.18
N ARG A 105 -3.52 5.20 -4.32
CA ARG A 105 -2.86 6.10 -3.34
C ARG A 105 -3.80 6.37 -2.17
N LEU A 106 -3.70 5.55 -1.13
CA LEU A 106 -4.60 5.63 0.03
C LEU A 106 -4.26 6.81 0.95
N ALA A 107 -5.30 7.51 1.40
CA ALA A 107 -5.22 8.49 2.48
C ALA A 107 -5.09 7.81 3.85
N GLY A 108 -5.10 8.61 4.93
CA GLY A 108 -5.09 8.10 6.30
C GLY A 108 -6.28 7.17 6.58
N ILE A 109 -6.02 5.87 6.72
CA ILE A 109 -7.05 4.87 7.03
C ILE A 109 -7.53 5.06 8.47
N TYR A 110 -8.84 5.29 8.63
CA TYR A 110 -9.52 5.41 9.92
C TYR A 110 -10.71 4.46 10.00
N GLY A 111 -11.19 4.18 11.21
CA GLY A 111 -12.36 3.33 11.42
C GLY A 111 -12.52 2.89 12.88
N PRO A 112 -13.42 1.92 13.13
CA PRO A 112 -13.61 1.34 14.47
C PRO A 112 -12.28 0.84 15.06
N GLY A 113 -11.90 1.35 16.23
CA GLY A 113 -10.64 1.01 16.89
C GLY A 113 -9.37 1.67 16.31
N ARG A 114 -9.49 2.45 15.23
CA ARG A 114 -8.37 3.18 14.60
C ARG A 114 -8.78 4.62 14.35
N ASN A 115 -8.75 5.43 15.41
CA ASN A 115 -9.05 6.86 15.37
C ASN A 115 -8.40 7.60 16.55
N VAL A 116 -8.31 8.93 16.44
CA VAL A 116 -7.64 9.79 17.42
C VAL A 116 -8.30 9.77 18.80
N LEU A 117 -9.62 9.53 18.88
CA LEU A 117 -10.32 9.49 20.17
C LEU A 117 -9.91 8.25 20.97
N VAL A 118 -9.74 7.11 20.29
CA VAL A 118 -9.19 5.90 20.91
C VAL A 118 -7.76 6.15 21.37
N ASP A 119 -6.92 6.78 20.54
CA ASP A 119 -5.52 7.10 20.90
C ASP A 119 -5.44 8.03 22.12
N LEU A 120 -6.37 8.98 22.27
CA LEU A 120 -6.47 9.85 23.45
C LEU A 120 -6.81 9.06 24.71
N GLN A 121 -7.81 8.17 24.63
CA GLN A 121 -8.23 7.34 25.77
C GLN A 121 -7.12 6.43 26.31
N VAL A 122 -6.21 5.98 25.43
CA VAL A 122 -5.10 5.09 25.80
C VAL A 122 -3.75 5.83 25.94
N ASN A 123 -3.75 7.16 26.04
CA ASN A 123 -2.54 8.00 26.17
C ASN A 123 -1.48 7.76 25.07
N LYS A 124 -1.90 7.43 23.85
CA LYS A 124 -1.04 7.26 22.67
C LYS A 124 -1.11 8.43 21.69
N ALA A 125 -2.04 9.36 21.90
CA ALA A 125 -2.19 10.53 21.05
C ALA A 125 -0.90 11.37 21.04
N ARG A 126 -0.53 11.84 19.84
CA ARG A 126 0.64 12.72 19.65
C ARG A 126 0.15 14.12 19.29
N ASN A 127 0.63 15.12 20.02
CA ASN A 127 0.46 16.51 19.62
C ASN A 127 1.46 16.81 18.50
N VAL A 128 0.97 17.03 17.28
CA VAL A 128 1.81 17.36 16.12
C VAL A 128 1.58 18.81 15.76
N ARG A 129 2.49 19.68 16.21
CA ARG A 129 2.59 21.06 15.73
C ARG A 129 3.63 21.12 14.62
N LYS A 130 3.19 21.34 13.39
CA LYS A 130 4.05 21.62 12.23
C LYS A 130 3.61 22.94 11.63
N GLU A 131 4.38 23.99 11.89
CA GLU A 131 4.10 25.35 11.41
C GLU A 131 4.09 25.39 9.88
N GLY A 132 3.12 26.09 9.30
CA GLY A 132 2.94 26.17 7.84
C GLY A 132 2.42 24.90 7.16
N ARG A 133 2.23 23.78 7.86
CA ARG A 133 1.72 22.55 7.25
C ARG A 133 0.21 22.59 7.06
N LEU A 134 -0.22 22.72 5.81
CA LEU A 134 -1.60 22.56 5.38
C LEU A 134 -1.74 21.09 4.93
N PHE A 135 -2.47 20.27 5.70
CA PHE A 135 -2.82 18.84 5.55
C PHE A 135 -2.36 18.05 4.30
N SER A 136 -2.02 16.76 4.48
CA SER A 136 -1.70 15.79 3.40
C SER A 136 -2.44 14.47 3.56
#